data_AF-A0A7J6S0R5-F1
#
_entry.id   AF-A0A7J6S0R5-F1
#
_cell.length_a   1.000
_cell.length_b   1.000
_cell.length_c   1.000
_cell.angle_alpha   90.00
_cell.angle_beta   90.00
_cell.angle_gamma   90.00
#
_symmetry.space_group_name_H-M   'P 1'
#
loop_
_entity.id
_entity.type
_entity.pdbx_description
1 polymer ?
#
loop_
_entity_poly.entity_id
_entity_poly.type
_entity_poly.pdbx_seq_one_letter_code
_entity_poly.pdbx_strand_id
1 'polypeptide(L)'
;MTDQKEVLTTCRHHGCGKKIIRSAIEWSWEGTDRSIHVDGRYTEAENGPEACRYHPGWPVFQDIKKTWTCCGAVKYEWDDFMKIPGCAVGPHTDVKPVKPGVGQAKPEDQQPASVRSSVPQRIDQHTGGVTMPSSAPIRIDAHDKDSSEPAPVVEKKEEEEPVEMKPLVTSSGKYRCAHVGCGKEYDPEDNAEGCCHYHDGKPIFHDLKKEWSCCGARSYDWDDFMALPKCKTGKHEPKMTRAA
;
A
#
# COMPACT_ATOMS: atom_id res chain seq x y z
N MET A 1 28.76 -42.03 6.76
CA MET A 1 28.19 -41.15 7.80
C MET A 1 27.17 -40.26 7.13
N THR A 2 25.89 -40.38 7.49
CA THR A 2 24.81 -39.55 6.93
C THR A 2 25.02 -38.10 7.34
N ASP A 3 25.28 -37.26 6.34
CA ASP A 3 25.29 -35.80 6.42
C ASP A 3 23.88 -35.34 6.79
N GLN A 4 23.60 -35.21 8.10
CA GLN A 4 22.38 -34.57 8.57
C GLN A 4 22.49 -33.10 8.22
N LYS A 5 21.92 -32.70 7.08
CA LYS A 5 21.69 -31.30 6.76
C LYS A 5 20.87 -30.68 7.88
N GLU A 6 21.52 -29.90 8.73
CA GLU A 6 20.90 -29.16 9.81
C GLU A 6 19.82 -28.23 9.23
N VAL A 7 18.61 -28.33 9.75
CA VAL A 7 17.47 -27.55 9.26
C VAL A 7 17.63 -26.12 9.75
N LEU A 8 18.17 -25.25 8.89
CA LEU A 8 18.28 -23.82 9.13
C LEU A 8 16.90 -23.17 9.03
N THR A 9 16.37 -22.67 10.15
CA THR A 9 15.08 -21.97 10.22
C THR A 9 15.27 -20.47 10.06
N THR A 10 14.36 -19.76 9.40
CA THR A 10 14.48 -18.31 9.18
C THR A 10 13.72 -17.53 10.25
N CYS A 11 14.42 -16.64 10.94
CA CYS A 11 13.86 -15.72 11.93
C CYS A 11 12.89 -14.72 11.28
N ARG A 12 11.68 -14.59 11.86
CA ARG A 12 10.65 -13.66 11.37
C ARG A 12 10.54 -12.37 12.16
N HIS A 13 11.44 -12.14 13.10
CA HIS A 13 11.50 -10.87 13.83
C HIS A 13 11.93 -9.70 12.94
N HIS A 14 11.37 -8.52 13.21
CA HIS A 14 11.72 -7.32 12.48
C HIS A 14 13.16 -6.88 12.74
N GLY A 15 13.96 -6.77 11.67
CA GLY A 15 15.37 -6.37 11.75
C GLY A 15 16.34 -7.52 12.04
N CYS A 16 15.83 -8.74 12.29
CA CYS A 16 16.63 -9.94 12.43
C CYS A 16 17.25 -10.34 11.09
N GLY A 17 18.57 -10.60 11.05
CA GLY A 17 19.24 -11.11 9.85
C GLY A 17 19.76 -10.08 8.85
N LYS A 18 19.62 -8.79 9.12
CA LYS A 18 20.28 -7.76 8.30
C LYS A 18 21.71 -7.62 8.77
N LYS A 19 22.67 -7.95 7.90
CA LYS A 19 24.09 -7.68 8.13
C LYS A 19 24.24 -6.20 8.42
N ILE A 20 24.60 -5.87 9.66
CA ILE A 20 25.18 -4.57 9.94
C ILE A 20 26.54 -4.62 9.26
N ILE A 21 26.67 -4.01 8.08
CA ILE A 21 27.98 -3.79 7.49
C ILE A 21 28.67 -2.75 8.40
N ARG A 22 29.23 -3.22 9.52
CA ARG A 22 30.06 -2.40 10.40
C ARG A 22 31.35 -2.14 9.66
N SER A 23 31.45 -0.96 9.04
CA SER A 23 32.76 -0.37 8.76
C SER A 23 33.49 -0.16 10.09
N ALA A 24 34.50 -0.99 10.31
CA ALA A 24 35.68 -0.79 11.16
C ALA A 24 35.53 0.15 12.37
N ILE A 25 35.10 -0.40 13.52
CA ILE A 25 35.63 -0.01 14.83
C ILE A 25 35.76 -1.30 15.63
N GLU A 26 37.01 -1.64 15.94
CA GLU A 26 37.45 -2.85 16.64
C GLU A 26 36.73 -3.04 17.97
N TRP A 27 36.03 -4.17 18.11
CA TRP A 27 35.70 -4.76 19.41
C TRP A 27 36.26 -6.17 19.38
N SER A 28 37.40 -6.36 20.04
CA SER A 28 38.00 -7.67 20.26
C SER A 28 37.09 -8.47 21.19
N TRP A 29 36.51 -9.55 20.66
CA TRP A 29 35.98 -10.66 21.44
C TRP A 29 36.69 -11.92 20.92
N GLU A 30 37.76 -12.31 21.61
CA GLU A 30 38.38 -13.62 21.43
C GLU A 30 37.40 -14.69 21.94
N GLY A 31 36.73 -15.37 21.01
CA GLY A 31 35.84 -16.49 21.34
C GLY A 31 35.03 -16.95 20.14
N THR A 32 35.58 -17.90 19.36
CA THR A 32 34.84 -18.80 18.45
C THR A 32 33.73 -18.15 17.63
N ASP A 33 34.12 -17.30 16.68
CA ASP A 33 33.26 -16.82 15.59
C ASP A 33 32.97 -17.97 14.61
N ARG A 34 31.87 -18.69 14.86
CA ARG A 34 31.21 -19.54 13.86
C ARG A 34 29.75 -19.11 13.72
N SER A 35 29.50 -18.35 12.65
CA SER A 35 28.39 -18.59 11.73
C SER A 35 26.94 -18.44 12.21
N ILE A 36 26.66 -17.57 13.17
CA ILE A 36 25.30 -17.08 13.42
C ILE A 36 25.23 -15.65 12.88
N HIS A 37 24.19 -15.30 12.10
CA HIS A 37 23.99 -14.03 11.35
C HIS A 37 24.30 -14.06 9.85
N VAL A 38 24.29 -15.23 9.20
CA VAL A 38 24.08 -15.26 7.74
C VAL A 38 22.56 -15.21 7.50
N ASP A 39 22.05 -14.00 7.22
CA ASP A 39 20.69 -13.77 6.72
C ASP A 39 19.53 -14.17 7.66
N GLY A 40 19.74 -14.07 8.98
CA GLY A 40 18.66 -14.27 9.96
C GLY A 40 18.22 -15.72 10.09
N ARG A 41 19.05 -16.67 9.68
CA ARG A 41 18.80 -18.09 9.88
C ARG A 41 19.40 -18.56 11.21
N TYR A 42 18.72 -19.48 11.87
CA TYR A 42 19.10 -20.05 13.16
C TYR A 42 18.76 -21.54 13.21
N THR A 43 19.47 -22.29 14.06
CA THR A 43 19.15 -23.67 14.42
C THR A 43 18.48 -23.68 15.80
N GLU A 44 17.61 -24.64 16.07
CA GLU A 44 16.95 -24.74 17.39
C GLU A 44 17.95 -25.03 18.52
N ALA A 45 19.05 -25.71 18.22
CA ALA A 45 20.11 -26.03 19.18
C ALA A 45 20.87 -24.80 19.68
N GLU A 46 20.92 -23.73 18.89
CA GLU A 46 21.66 -22.49 19.19
C GLU A 46 20.73 -21.31 19.52
N ASN A 47 19.42 -21.57 19.64
CA ASN A 47 18.41 -20.56 19.93
C ASN A 47 18.36 -20.19 21.42
N GLY A 48 19.41 -19.52 21.91
CA GLY A 48 19.47 -18.99 23.27
C GLY A 48 18.54 -17.78 23.49
N PRO A 49 18.28 -17.40 24.76
CA PRO A 49 17.45 -16.24 25.09
C PRO A 49 18.03 -14.90 24.62
N GLU A 50 19.31 -14.86 24.25
CA GLU A 50 19.98 -13.66 23.73
C GLU A 50 20.44 -13.75 22.27
N ALA A 51 19.97 -14.78 21.53
CA ALA A 51 20.44 -15.08 20.19
C ALA A 51 19.97 -14.06 19.12
N CYS A 52 18.77 -13.48 19.29
CA CYS A 52 18.15 -12.57 18.33
C CYS A 52 18.11 -11.12 18.84
N ARG A 53 18.63 -10.18 18.05
CA ARG A 53 18.38 -8.73 18.23
C ARG A 53 17.33 -8.25 17.24
N TYR A 54 16.24 -7.68 17.74
CA TYR A 54 15.11 -7.31 16.90
C TYR A 54 14.29 -6.13 17.44
N HIS A 55 13.42 -5.61 16.59
CA HIS A 55 12.40 -4.65 16.97
C HIS A 55 11.07 -5.38 17.25
N PRO A 56 10.55 -5.38 18.49
CA PRO A 56 9.24 -5.95 18.80
C PRO A 56 8.09 -5.06 18.31
N GLY A 57 8.39 -3.79 18.03
CA GLY A 57 7.44 -2.81 17.53
C GLY A 57 7.31 -2.80 16.02
N TRP A 58 6.49 -1.88 15.53
CA TRP A 58 6.11 -1.77 14.14
C TRP A 58 6.75 -0.53 13.50
N PRO A 59 7.13 -0.60 12.21
CA PRO A 59 7.54 0.57 11.47
C PRO A 59 6.31 1.46 11.21
N VAL A 60 6.39 2.72 11.58
CA VAL A 60 5.39 3.77 11.35
C VAL A 60 5.98 4.82 10.42
N PHE A 61 5.26 5.13 9.36
CA PHE A 61 5.65 6.10 8.33
C PHE A 61 4.65 7.25 8.36
N GLN A 62 5.07 8.41 8.86
CA GLN A 62 4.25 9.62 8.96
C GLN A 62 5.10 10.80 8.55
N ASP A 63 4.58 11.74 7.76
CA ASP A 63 5.26 13.02 7.47
C ASP A 63 6.77 12.86 7.18
N ILE A 64 7.08 12.10 6.12
CA ILE A 64 8.42 11.70 5.64
C ILE A 64 9.36 10.96 6.62
N LYS A 65 9.04 10.89 7.90
CA LYS A 65 9.80 10.15 8.93
C LYS A 65 9.38 8.68 9.01
N LYS A 66 10.38 7.82 9.22
CA LYS A 66 10.28 6.38 9.44
C LYS A 66 10.65 6.10 10.89
N THR A 67 9.72 5.55 11.67
CA THR A 67 9.87 5.40 13.13
C THR A 67 9.56 3.98 13.57
N TRP A 68 10.32 3.44 14.53
CA TRP A 68 9.95 2.19 15.21
C TRP A 68 9.11 2.48 16.45
N THR A 69 7.95 1.84 16.61
CA THR A 69 7.11 2.06 17.82
C THR A 69 7.71 1.51 19.11
N CYS A 70 8.66 0.56 19.03
CA CYS A 70 9.27 -0.05 20.21
C CYS A 70 10.33 0.83 20.89
N CYS A 71 11.14 1.53 20.11
CA CYS A 71 12.24 2.34 20.64
C CYS A 71 12.15 3.82 20.24
N GLY A 72 11.15 4.21 19.44
CA GLY A 72 10.99 5.57 18.95
C GLY A 72 12.11 6.02 18.00
N ALA A 73 12.96 5.10 17.51
CA ALA A 73 14.06 5.46 16.62
C ALA A 73 13.52 6.01 15.29
N VAL A 74 13.86 7.25 14.97
CA VAL A 74 13.40 7.98 13.78
C VAL A 74 14.51 8.10 12.76
N LYS A 75 14.20 7.85 11.49
CA LYS A 75 15.06 8.13 10.33
C LYS A 75 14.26 8.74 9.19
N TYR A 76 14.90 9.58 8.39
CA TYR A 76 14.26 10.23 7.24
C TYR A 76 14.56 9.46 5.94
N GLU A 77 15.66 8.72 5.88
CA GLU A 77 16.02 7.89 4.74
C GLU A 77 15.70 6.41 4.98
N TRP A 78 15.32 5.71 3.91
CA TRP A 78 14.93 4.30 3.99
C TRP A 78 16.11 3.40 4.35
N ASP A 79 17.26 3.63 3.73
CA ASP A 79 18.47 2.83 3.95
C ASP A 79 18.96 2.93 5.40
N ASP A 80 18.97 4.15 5.93
CA ASP A 80 19.26 4.44 7.32
C ASP A 80 18.26 3.83 8.30
N PHE A 81 16.98 3.81 7.95
CA PHE A 81 15.93 3.18 8.75
C PHE A 81 16.15 1.66 8.87
N MET A 82 16.58 1.01 7.78
CA MET A 82 16.84 -0.43 7.75
C MET A 82 18.10 -0.82 8.55
N LYS A 83 19.02 0.13 8.77
CA LYS A 83 20.24 -0.05 9.59
C LYS A 83 20.02 0.12 11.08
N ILE A 84 18.84 0.55 11.53
CA ILE A 84 18.56 0.74 12.97
C ILE A 84 18.65 -0.64 13.66
N PRO A 85 19.60 -0.82 14.60
CA PRO A 85 19.77 -2.10 15.28
C PRO A 85 18.52 -2.44 16.11
N GLY A 86 18.18 -3.72 16.17
CA GLY A 86 17.08 -4.21 17.01
C GLY A 86 17.23 -3.73 18.45
N CYS A 87 16.16 -3.18 19.03
CA CYS A 87 16.18 -2.62 20.38
C CYS A 87 15.87 -3.65 21.48
N ALA A 88 15.41 -4.84 21.13
CA ALA A 88 15.14 -5.94 22.06
C ALA A 88 16.01 -7.15 21.72
N VAL A 89 16.23 -7.98 22.73
CA VAL A 89 17.02 -9.21 22.65
C VAL A 89 16.12 -10.37 23.10
N GLY A 90 16.14 -11.50 22.39
CA GLY A 90 15.29 -12.65 22.67
C GLY A 90 15.69 -13.88 21.86
N PRO A 91 14.98 -15.02 22.02
CA PRO A 91 15.13 -16.15 21.13
C PRO A 91 14.57 -15.83 19.74
N HIS A 92 15.14 -16.42 18.70
CA HIS A 92 14.57 -16.40 17.36
C HIS A 92 13.22 -17.12 17.32
N THR A 93 12.31 -16.61 16.49
CA THR A 93 11.00 -17.20 16.25
C THR A 93 10.76 -17.30 14.74
N ASP A 94 10.11 -18.38 14.29
CA ASP A 94 9.60 -18.51 12.91
C ASP A 94 8.19 -17.90 12.77
N VAL A 95 7.56 -17.47 13.87
CA VAL A 95 6.23 -16.86 13.85
C VAL A 95 6.36 -15.37 13.57
N LYS A 96 5.68 -14.90 12.52
CA LYS A 96 5.60 -13.47 12.23
C LYS A 96 4.77 -12.77 13.32
N PRO A 97 5.27 -11.71 13.96
CA PRO A 97 4.47 -10.96 14.93
C PRO A 97 3.21 -10.40 14.23
N VAL A 98 2.07 -10.37 14.95
CA VAL A 98 0.80 -9.84 14.43
C VAL A 98 0.70 -8.35 14.75
N LYS A 99 0.32 -7.52 13.78
CA LYS A 99 0.08 -6.08 14.00
C LYS A 99 -1.06 -5.89 15.01
N PRO A 100 -0.84 -5.19 16.14
CA PRO A 100 -1.95 -4.72 16.95
C PRO A 100 -2.79 -3.77 16.07
N GLY A 101 -4.03 -4.15 15.76
CA GLY A 101 -4.98 -3.33 15.01
C GLY A 101 -5.57 -3.92 13.73
N VAL A 102 -5.17 -5.13 13.30
CA VAL A 102 -5.88 -5.85 12.23
C VAL A 102 -6.82 -6.88 12.86
N GLY A 103 -8.09 -6.51 13.02
CA GLY A 103 -9.16 -7.39 13.49
C GLY A 103 -9.68 -7.08 14.89
N GLN A 104 -10.31 -5.92 15.08
CA GLN A 104 -11.32 -5.76 16.14
C GLN A 104 -12.63 -5.37 15.46
N ALA A 105 -13.53 -6.34 15.32
CA ALA A 105 -14.93 -6.08 15.05
C ALA A 105 -15.47 -5.22 16.19
N LYS A 106 -16.07 -4.10 15.82
CA LYS A 106 -16.75 -3.15 16.70
C LYS A 106 -17.87 -3.88 17.48
N PRO A 107 -17.90 -3.83 18.83
CA PRO A 107 -19.10 -4.18 19.56
C PRO A 107 -20.14 -3.09 19.36
N GLU A 108 -21.35 -3.54 19.09
CA GLU A 108 -22.57 -2.78 18.87
C GLU A 108 -23.20 -2.34 20.21
N ASP A 109 -23.80 -1.14 20.15
CA ASP A 109 -24.83 -0.54 21.00
C ASP A 109 -24.57 -0.13 22.47
N GLN A 110 -24.68 1.19 22.71
CA GLN A 110 -25.71 1.74 23.61
C GLN A 110 -25.84 3.26 23.43
N GLN A 111 -26.96 3.66 22.83
CA GLN A 111 -27.49 5.02 22.82
C GLN A 111 -28.15 5.34 24.18
N PRO A 112 -28.26 6.63 24.56
CA PRO A 112 -29.62 7.13 24.73
C PRO A 112 -29.85 8.57 24.22
N ALA A 113 -31.14 8.86 24.08
CA ALA A 113 -31.76 9.92 23.30
C ALA A 113 -32.02 11.24 24.07
N SER A 114 -32.24 12.28 23.25
CA SER A 114 -33.21 13.38 23.41
C SER A 114 -32.99 14.45 24.49
N VAL A 115 -32.84 15.71 24.07
CA VAL A 115 -33.74 16.82 24.48
C VAL A 115 -33.69 17.98 23.48
N ARG A 116 -34.87 18.60 23.33
CA ARG A 116 -35.30 19.65 22.38
C ARG A 116 -35.01 21.07 22.90
N SER A 117 -35.30 22.05 22.01
CA SER A 117 -35.57 23.49 22.26
C SER A 117 -34.36 24.41 22.28
N SER A 118 -34.36 25.62 21.73
CA SER A 118 -35.31 26.43 20.96
C SER A 118 -34.53 27.61 20.35
N VAL A 119 -34.99 28.11 19.21
CA VAL A 119 -34.53 29.33 18.52
C VAL A 119 -34.90 30.59 19.35
N PRO A 120 -34.13 31.69 19.26
CA PRO A 120 -34.82 32.95 18.97
C PRO A 120 -34.18 33.78 17.85
N GLN A 121 -35.09 34.36 17.08
CA GLN A 121 -34.92 35.33 15.99
C GLN A 121 -34.67 36.73 16.58
N ARG A 122 -33.76 37.52 15.98
CA ARG A 122 -33.80 38.98 16.12
C ARG A 122 -33.36 39.68 14.83
N ILE A 123 -34.33 40.37 14.24
CA ILE A 123 -34.28 41.46 13.24
C ILE A 123 -34.07 42.76 14.06
N ASP A 124 -33.44 43.88 13.67
CA ASP A 124 -33.21 44.61 12.42
C ASP A 124 -32.03 45.60 12.63
N GLN A 125 -31.38 46.02 11.51
CA GLN A 125 -30.92 47.38 11.08
C GLN A 125 -30.25 48.30 12.14
N HIS A 126 -29.17 49.07 11.92
CA HIS A 126 -28.93 50.09 10.88
C HIS A 126 -27.50 50.72 11.03
N THR A 127 -26.95 51.20 9.90
CA THR A 127 -25.97 52.29 9.69
C THR A 127 -24.55 52.25 10.30
N GLY A 128 -23.54 52.38 9.43
CA GLY A 128 -22.20 52.86 9.81
C GLY A 128 -21.11 52.35 8.86
N GLY A 129 -20.83 53.09 7.79
CA GLY A 129 -19.80 52.74 6.83
C GLY A 129 -18.38 52.90 7.36
N VAL A 130 -17.52 51.95 6.99
CA VAL A 130 -16.08 52.17 6.77
C VAL A 130 -15.64 51.26 5.63
N THR A 131 -15.20 51.88 4.55
CA THR A 131 -14.57 51.28 3.38
C THR A 131 -13.22 50.69 3.75
N MET A 132 -12.88 49.49 3.28
CA MET A 132 -11.49 49.01 3.23
C MET A 132 -11.14 48.49 1.83
N PRO A 133 -9.92 48.78 1.34
CA PRO A 133 -9.61 48.78 -0.08
C PRO A 133 -9.22 47.40 -0.64
N SER A 134 -9.62 47.21 -1.90
CA SER A 134 -9.20 46.13 -2.80
C SER A 134 -7.68 46.14 -3.01
N SER A 135 -7.02 45.03 -2.68
CA SER A 135 -5.63 44.78 -3.10
C SER A 135 -5.65 43.73 -4.21
N ALA A 136 -5.12 44.13 -5.36
CA ALA A 136 -5.09 43.36 -6.61
C ALA A 136 -4.32 42.02 -6.47
N PRO A 137 -4.71 40.97 -7.22
CA PRO A 137 -3.93 39.74 -7.26
C PRO A 137 -2.60 39.97 -7.98
N ILE A 138 -1.50 39.56 -7.33
CA ILE A 138 -0.16 39.54 -7.91
C ILE A 138 -0.14 38.51 -9.04
N ARG A 139 0.09 38.98 -10.27
CA ARG A 139 0.42 38.16 -11.43
C ARG A 139 1.86 37.70 -11.29
N ILE A 140 2.07 36.38 -11.28
CA ILE A 140 3.40 35.78 -11.39
C ILE A 140 3.59 35.46 -12.87
N ASP A 141 4.25 36.38 -13.58
CA ASP A 141 4.62 36.22 -14.97
C ASP A 141 5.74 35.18 -15.13
N ALA A 142 5.65 34.50 -16.28
CA ALA A 142 6.49 33.46 -16.84
C ALA A 142 7.98 33.46 -16.44
N HIS A 143 8.46 32.27 -16.05
CA HIS A 143 9.85 31.88 -16.24
C HIS A 143 9.91 30.84 -17.36
N ASP A 144 10.32 31.32 -18.53
CA ASP A 144 10.63 30.57 -19.74
C ASP A 144 12.15 30.54 -19.88
N LYS A 145 12.77 29.36 -19.68
CA LYS A 145 14.11 28.94 -20.17
C LYS A 145 14.47 27.60 -19.48
N ASP A 146 15.00 26.55 -20.08
CA ASP A 146 15.22 26.07 -21.45
C ASP A 146 15.77 24.64 -21.26
N SER A 147 15.53 23.76 -22.23
CA SER A 147 16.28 22.52 -22.47
C SER A 147 16.34 21.44 -21.38
N SER A 148 15.45 20.45 -21.50
CA SER A 148 15.90 19.06 -21.38
C SER A 148 15.46 18.30 -22.64
N GLU A 149 16.46 18.03 -23.47
CA GLU A 149 16.40 17.19 -24.66
C GLU A 149 15.91 15.78 -24.27
N PRO A 150 14.97 15.17 -25.02
CA PRO A 150 14.50 13.83 -24.70
C PRO A 150 15.59 12.81 -25.05
N ALA A 151 16.05 12.07 -24.04
CA ALA A 151 16.95 10.93 -24.22
C ALA A 151 16.34 9.93 -25.23
N PRO A 152 17.12 9.41 -26.20
CA PRO A 152 16.63 8.46 -27.17
C PRO A 152 16.19 7.18 -26.45
N VAL A 153 14.88 6.95 -26.47
CA VAL A 153 14.27 5.68 -26.10
C VAL A 153 14.70 4.68 -27.16
N VAL A 154 15.75 3.90 -26.86
CA VAL A 154 16.13 2.77 -27.70
C VAL A 154 15.06 1.71 -27.50
N GLU A 155 14.14 1.64 -28.46
CA GLU A 155 13.25 0.50 -28.68
C GLU A 155 14.10 -0.76 -28.85
N LYS A 156 14.26 -1.51 -27.76
CA LYS A 156 14.49 -2.95 -27.86
C LYS A 156 13.12 -3.62 -27.97
N LYS A 157 12.68 -3.76 -29.21
CA LYS A 157 11.64 -4.68 -29.61
C LYS A 157 12.23 -6.09 -29.50
N GLU A 158 12.22 -6.66 -28.30
CA GLU A 158 12.39 -8.10 -28.14
C GLU A 158 11.16 -8.76 -28.74
N GLU A 159 11.38 -9.58 -29.77
CA GLU A 159 10.41 -10.53 -30.29
C GLU A 159 10.08 -11.53 -29.17
N GLU A 160 8.99 -11.28 -28.44
CA GLU A 160 8.41 -12.30 -27.57
C GLU A 160 7.69 -13.34 -28.44
N GLU A 161 8.11 -14.59 -28.28
CA GLU A 161 7.41 -15.79 -28.72
C GLU A 161 5.89 -15.68 -28.39
N PRO A 162 4.97 -16.14 -29.28
CA PRO A 162 3.54 -15.98 -29.06
C PRO A 162 3.08 -16.73 -27.81
N VAL A 163 2.93 -16.00 -26.69
CA VAL A 163 2.38 -16.55 -25.46
C VAL A 163 0.88 -16.74 -25.66
N GLU A 164 0.43 -18.00 -25.78
CA GLU A 164 -1.00 -18.34 -25.84
C GLU A 164 -1.73 -17.75 -24.61
N MET A 165 -2.48 -16.67 -24.82
CA MET A 165 -3.43 -16.15 -23.83
C MET A 165 -4.73 -16.94 -23.94
N LYS A 166 -5.16 -17.58 -22.85
CA LYS A 166 -6.42 -18.33 -22.78
C LYS A 166 -7.43 -17.56 -21.91
N PRO A 167 -8.74 -17.64 -22.21
CA PRO A 167 -9.76 -17.02 -21.37
C PRO A 167 -9.70 -17.63 -19.97
N LEU A 168 -9.79 -16.79 -18.94
CA LEU A 168 -9.86 -17.21 -17.55
C LEU A 168 -11.20 -17.90 -17.33
N VAL A 169 -11.15 -19.22 -17.28
CA VAL A 169 -12.26 -20.09 -16.91
C VAL A 169 -12.21 -20.30 -15.40
N THR A 170 -13.31 -20.03 -14.71
CA THR A 170 -13.40 -20.29 -13.27
C THR A 170 -13.71 -21.76 -13.01
N SER A 171 -13.60 -22.22 -11.76
CA SER A 171 -13.87 -23.61 -11.38
C SER A 171 -15.27 -24.11 -11.79
N SER A 172 -16.19 -23.18 -12.03
CA SER A 172 -17.57 -23.42 -12.45
C SER A 172 -17.73 -23.53 -13.98
N GLY A 173 -16.65 -23.44 -14.76
CA GLY A 173 -16.69 -23.48 -16.23
C GLY A 173 -17.12 -22.16 -16.89
N LYS A 174 -17.32 -21.08 -16.12
CA LYS A 174 -17.75 -19.77 -16.61
C LYS A 174 -16.58 -18.86 -16.91
N TYR A 175 -16.78 -17.87 -17.79
CA TYR A 175 -15.77 -16.85 -18.07
C TYR A 175 -15.93 -15.69 -17.11
N ARG A 176 -14.81 -15.06 -16.75
CA ARG A 176 -14.85 -13.83 -15.93
C ARG A 176 -14.76 -12.59 -16.79
N CYS A 177 -15.65 -11.63 -16.55
CA CYS A 177 -15.66 -10.39 -17.31
C CYS A 177 -14.40 -9.53 -17.06
N ALA A 178 -13.79 -9.05 -18.15
CA ALA A 178 -12.60 -8.19 -18.15
C ALA A 178 -12.93 -6.71 -17.89
N HIS A 179 -14.16 -6.28 -18.17
CA HIS A 179 -14.56 -4.89 -18.03
C HIS A 179 -14.49 -4.39 -16.59
N VAL A 180 -13.97 -3.17 -16.44
CA VAL A 180 -13.77 -2.53 -15.15
C VAL A 180 -15.13 -2.21 -14.51
N GLY A 181 -15.27 -2.61 -13.24
CA GLY A 181 -16.54 -2.48 -12.49
C GLY A 181 -17.56 -3.58 -12.77
N CYS A 182 -17.38 -4.47 -13.75
CA CYS A 182 -18.24 -5.63 -13.94
C CYS A 182 -17.74 -6.83 -13.12
N GLY A 183 -16.62 -7.44 -13.54
CA GLY A 183 -15.98 -8.56 -12.83
C GLY A 183 -16.82 -9.83 -12.61
N LYS A 184 -18.04 -9.88 -13.16
CA LYS A 184 -19.00 -10.98 -13.04
C LYS A 184 -18.54 -12.21 -13.82
N GLU A 185 -18.94 -13.38 -13.36
CA GLU A 185 -18.87 -14.62 -14.12
C GLU A 185 -20.06 -14.70 -15.07
N TYR A 186 -19.83 -15.12 -16.31
CA TYR A 186 -20.87 -15.23 -17.33
C TYR A 186 -20.61 -16.45 -18.22
N ASP A 187 -21.69 -17.00 -18.77
CA ASP A 187 -21.62 -18.05 -19.78
C ASP A 187 -21.42 -17.41 -21.15
N PRO A 188 -20.42 -17.82 -21.95
CA PRO A 188 -20.20 -17.24 -23.27
C PRO A 188 -21.38 -17.46 -24.23
N GLU A 189 -22.21 -18.48 -23.98
CA GLU A 189 -23.43 -18.77 -24.75
C GLU A 189 -24.61 -17.86 -24.37
N ASP A 190 -24.64 -17.33 -23.14
CA ASP A 190 -25.69 -16.46 -22.62
C ASP A 190 -25.19 -15.00 -22.46
N ASN A 191 -24.56 -14.47 -23.51
CA ASN A 191 -23.96 -13.15 -23.52
C ASN A 191 -24.66 -12.18 -24.49
N ALA A 192 -25.85 -11.74 -24.10
CA ALA A 192 -26.62 -10.75 -24.85
C ALA A 192 -26.07 -9.32 -24.71
N GLU A 193 -26.42 -8.45 -25.65
CA GLU A 193 -26.19 -7.00 -25.52
C GLU A 193 -27.05 -6.46 -24.38
N GLY A 194 -26.43 -5.80 -23.41
CA GLY A 194 -27.15 -5.27 -22.23
C GLY A 194 -26.71 -5.89 -20.91
N CYS A 195 -26.15 -7.09 -20.91
CA CYS A 195 -25.89 -7.84 -19.67
C CYS A 195 -24.72 -7.27 -18.84
N CYS A 196 -23.75 -6.62 -19.49
CA CYS A 196 -22.59 -6.05 -18.82
C CYS A 196 -22.75 -4.53 -18.67
N HIS A 197 -22.81 -4.04 -17.44
CA HIS A 197 -22.62 -2.61 -17.13
C HIS A 197 -21.20 -2.37 -16.64
N TYR A 198 -20.51 -1.37 -17.19
CA TYR A 198 -19.09 -1.12 -16.91
C TYR A 198 -18.66 0.33 -17.19
N HIS A 199 -17.43 0.63 -16.80
CA HIS A 199 -16.68 1.79 -17.27
C HIS A 199 -15.65 1.32 -18.31
N ASP A 200 -15.65 1.92 -19.49
CA ASP A 200 -14.60 1.71 -20.52
C ASP A 200 -13.40 2.65 -20.31
N GLY A 201 -13.59 3.70 -19.50
CA GLY A 201 -12.58 4.68 -19.17
C GLY A 201 -11.59 4.17 -18.14
N LYS A 202 -10.44 4.83 -18.07
CA LYS A 202 -9.42 4.58 -17.06
C LYS A 202 -9.74 5.37 -15.79
N PRO A 203 -9.38 4.87 -14.61
CA PRO A 203 -9.42 5.65 -13.39
C PRO A 203 -8.34 6.76 -13.46
N ILE A 204 -8.72 7.99 -13.15
CA ILE A 204 -7.88 9.18 -13.10
C ILE A 204 -7.80 9.61 -11.63
N PHE A 205 -6.58 9.82 -11.12
CA PHE A 205 -6.35 10.24 -9.74
C PHE A 205 -5.59 11.57 -9.73
N HIS A 206 -6.25 12.66 -9.32
CA HIS A 206 -5.65 13.99 -9.20
C HIS A 206 -6.23 14.74 -8.00
N ASP A 207 -5.40 15.39 -7.21
CA ASP A 207 -5.86 16.27 -6.11
C ASP A 207 -6.83 15.55 -5.14
N LEU A 208 -6.43 14.36 -4.69
CA LEU A 208 -7.22 13.44 -3.83
C LEU A 208 -8.57 12.98 -4.41
N LYS A 209 -8.94 13.43 -5.61
CA LYS A 209 -10.14 13.00 -6.33
C LYS A 209 -9.85 11.81 -7.22
N LYS A 210 -10.81 10.90 -7.31
CA LYS A 210 -10.79 9.68 -8.12
C LYS A 210 -11.91 9.81 -9.13
N GLU A 211 -11.60 9.75 -10.42
CA GLU A 211 -12.54 10.06 -11.49
C GLU A 211 -12.46 9.02 -12.61
N TRP A 212 -13.59 8.68 -13.23
CA TRP A 212 -13.62 7.83 -14.41
C TRP A 212 -13.53 8.66 -15.69
N SER A 213 -12.52 8.40 -16.54
CA SER A 213 -12.33 9.16 -17.77
C SER A 213 -13.49 9.06 -18.78
N CYS A 214 -14.34 8.04 -18.66
CA CYS A 214 -15.45 7.79 -19.58
C CYS A 214 -16.70 8.62 -19.30
N CYS A 215 -16.93 9.04 -18.05
CA CYS A 215 -18.14 9.75 -17.65
C CYS A 215 -17.89 10.94 -16.72
N GLY A 216 -16.66 11.18 -16.27
CA GLY A 216 -16.33 12.24 -15.33
C GLY A 216 -16.92 12.04 -13.93
N ALA A 217 -17.48 10.85 -13.64
CA ALA A 217 -17.97 10.53 -12.31
C ALA A 217 -16.78 10.48 -11.35
N ARG A 218 -16.89 11.23 -10.25
CA ARG A 218 -15.79 11.45 -9.30
C ARG A 218 -16.19 11.17 -7.86
N SER A 219 -15.25 10.71 -7.06
CA SER A 219 -15.36 10.60 -5.61
C SER A 219 -14.04 10.92 -4.93
N TYR A 220 -14.08 11.29 -3.66
CA TYR A 220 -12.91 11.51 -2.82
C TYR A 220 -12.54 10.26 -2.00
N ASP A 221 -13.49 9.36 -1.77
CA ASP A 221 -13.28 8.10 -1.07
C ASP A 221 -13.11 6.91 -2.02
N TRP A 222 -12.34 5.91 -1.60
CA TRP A 222 -12.06 4.74 -2.43
C TRP A 222 -13.29 3.85 -2.62
N ASP A 223 -14.00 3.54 -1.54
CA ASP A 223 -15.20 2.69 -1.59
C ASP A 223 -16.30 3.33 -2.44
N ASP A 224 -16.52 4.63 -2.28
CA ASP A 224 -17.47 5.40 -3.08
C ASP A 224 -17.07 5.41 -4.56
N PHE A 225 -15.79 5.54 -4.88
CA PHE A 225 -15.29 5.48 -6.26
C PHE A 225 -15.60 4.14 -6.94
N MET A 226 -15.45 3.03 -6.20
CA MET A 226 -15.79 1.68 -6.69
C MET A 226 -17.31 1.46 -6.80
N ALA A 227 -18.10 2.17 -5.99
CA ALA A 227 -19.55 2.15 -6.01
C ALA A 227 -20.18 3.10 -7.04
N LEU A 228 -19.37 3.93 -7.73
CA LEU A 228 -19.89 4.85 -8.74
C LEU A 228 -20.70 4.11 -9.83
N PRO A 229 -21.79 4.73 -10.31
CA PRO A 229 -22.65 4.11 -11.30
C PRO A 229 -21.91 3.93 -12.62
N LYS A 230 -21.98 2.71 -13.15
CA LYS A 230 -21.37 2.31 -14.40
C LYS A 230 -22.07 3.01 -15.56
N CYS A 231 -21.29 3.59 -16.47
CA CYS A 231 -21.83 4.50 -17.49
C CYS A 231 -22.03 3.87 -18.87
N LYS A 232 -21.48 2.68 -19.12
CA LYS A 232 -21.67 1.94 -20.37
C LYS A 232 -22.31 0.59 -20.14
N THR A 233 -22.99 0.11 -21.18
CA THR A 233 -23.62 -1.19 -21.21
C THR A 233 -23.23 -1.92 -22.51
N GLY A 234 -22.99 -3.22 -22.44
CA GLY A 234 -22.57 -4.02 -23.59
C GLY A 234 -22.55 -5.51 -23.29
N LYS A 235 -21.84 -6.28 -24.12
CA LYS A 235 -21.55 -7.70 -23.88
C LYS A 235 -20.41 -7.85 -22.87
N HIS A 236 -20.35 -8.99 -22.21
CA HIS A 236 -19.21 -9.35 -21.38
C HIS A 236 -18.01 -9.75 -22.24
N GLU A 237 -16.83 -9.23 -21.91
CA GLU A 237 -15.56 -9.64 -22.52
C GLU A 237 -14.79 -10.60 -21.61
N PRO A 238 -14.17 -11.67 -22.14
CA PRO A 238 -13.48 -12.65 -21.31
C PRO A 238 -12.13 -12.09 -20.85
N LYS A 239 -11.85 -12.19 -19.55
CA LYS A 239 -10.55 -11.84 -18.99
C LYS A 239 -9.53 -12.88 -19.44
N MET A 240 -8.55 -12.45 -20.24
CA MET A 240 -7.49 -13.33 -20.70
C MET A 240 -6.39 -13.48 -19.64
N THR A 241 -5.83 -14.67 -19.53
CA THR A 241 -4.68 -14.99 -18.66
C THR A 241 -3.63 -15.78 -19.40
N ARG A 242 -2.36 -15.58 -19.04
CA ARG A 242 -1.27 -16.45 -19.50
C ARG A 242 -1.50 -17.84 -18.89
N ALA A 243 -1.35 -18.89 -19.71
CA ALA A 243 -1.33 -20.25 -19.21
C ALA A 243 -0.20 -20.40 -18.18
N ALA A 244 -0.51 -21.05 -17.06
CA ALA A 244 0.44 -21.37 -15.99
C ALA A 244 1.39 -22.50 -16.41
#